data_AF-A0AAD9IFB8-F1
#
_entry.id   AF-A0AAD9IFB8-F1
#
_cell.length_a   1.000
_cell.length_b   1.000
_cell.length_c   1.000
_cell.angle_alpha   90.00
_cell.angle_beta   90.00
_cell.angle_gamma   90.00
#
_symmetry.space_group_name_H-M   'P 1'
#
loop_
_entity.id
_entity.type
_entity.pdbx_description
1 polymer ?
#
loop_
_entity_poly.entity_id
_entity_poly.type
_entity_poly.pdbx_seq_one_letter_code
_entity_poly.pdbx_strand_id
1 'polypeptide(L)'
;MEWLQANGLPEQNVELKVFNRGGTEVDTVVAASALDPGATLLRIPERLVVTLDRIFQDATLAELLTTNKLSELACLALYLAYEKKRGAASFWHPFIRELDRLRGRGPQGARSPLLWEEEEVQEFLAGSPVLDQIQARIRGIEREYAELDTVWFMSGSLFSQYPYDIPSEQFTPKIFRQAFAAVQSCVVHLQV
;
A
#
# COMPACT_ATOMS: atom_id res chain seq x y z
N MET A 1 12.85 1.00 -14.22
CA MET A 1 12.90 -0.21 -15.07
C MET A 1 14.05 -1.13 -14.72
N GLU A 2 15.27 -0.63 -14.52
CA GLU A 2 16.45 -1.44 -14.20
C GLU A 2 16.25 -2.42 -13.03
N TRP A 3 15.71 -1.96 -11.89
CA TRP A 3 15.42 -2.84 -10.75
C TRP A 3 14.46 -3.97 -11.10
N LEU A 4 13.42 -3.71 -11.88
CA LEU A 4 12.45 -4.72 -12.29
C LEU A 4 13.12 -5.77 -13.20
N GLN A 5 13.92 -5.33 -14.17
CA GLN A 5 14.63 -6.21 -15.12
C GLN A 5 15.69 -7.06 -14.42
N ALA A 6 16.51 -6.46 -13.55
CA ALA A 6 17.46 -7.19 -12.72
C ALA A 6 16.77 -8.23 -11.84
N ASN A 7 15.52 -7.95 -11.46
CA ASN A 7 14.65 -8.85 -10.72
C ASN A 7 13.66 -9.61 -11.63
N GLY A 8 14.06 -9.91 -12.86
CA GLY A 8 13.46 -10.95 -13.70
C GLY A 8 12.13 -10.56 -14.33
N LEU A 9 11.80 -9.28 -14.37
CA LEU A 9 10.72 -8.78 -15.20
C LEU A 9 11.05 -9.10 -16.68
N PRO A 10 10.22 -9.89 -17.39
CA PRO A 10 10.43 -10.14 -18.81
C PRO A 10 10.17 -8.88 -19.63
N GLU A 11 10.46 -8.94 -20.93
CA GLU A 11 10.03 -7.91 -21.87
C GLU A 11 8.50 -7.74 -21.80
N GLN A 12 8.04 -6.50 -21.84
CA GLN A 12 6.63 -6.14 -21.71
C GLN A 12 6.14 -5.57 -23.05
N ASN A 13 4.88 -5.84 -23.39
CA ASN A 13 4.24 -5.27 -24.58
C ASN A 13 3.74 -3.83 -24.35
N VAL A 14 4.21 -3.20 -23.27
CA VAL A 14 3.82 -1.87 -22.86
C VAL A 14 5.02 -1.05 -22.42
N GLU A 15 4.90 0.26 -22.56
CA GLU A 15 5.88 1.24 -22.12
C GLU A 15 5.22 2.30 -21.23
N LEU A 16 6.02 2.93 -20.37
CA LEU A 16 5.58 4.06 -19.55
C LEU A 16 5.77 5.36 -20.33
N LYS A 17 4.71 6.17 -20.42
CA LYS A 17 4.75 7.52 -20.96
C LYS A 17 4.17 8.51 -19.97
N VAL A 18 4.73 9.72 -19.96
CA VAL A 18 4.19 10.84 -19.19
C VAL A 18 3.35 11.70 -20.12
N PHE A 19 2.09 11.91 -19.76
CA PHE A 19 1.19 12.81 -20.49
C PHE A 19 0.82 14.01 -19.62
N ASN A 20 0.70 15.19 -20.23
CA ASN A 20 0.13 16.34 -19.53
C ASN A 20 -1.40 16.33 -19.72
N ARG A 21 -2.15 16.22 -18.61
CA ARG A 21 -3.60 16.34 -18.58
C ARG A 21 -3.99 17.52 -17.69
N GLY A 22 -4.44 18.61 -18.30
CA GLY A 22 -4.89 19.80 -17.58
C GLY A 22 -3.82 20.40 -16.66
N GLY A 23 -2.56 20.48 -17.12
CA GLY A 23 -1.44 21.00 -16.34
C GLY A 23 -0.83 19.99 -15.36
N THR A 24 -1.37 18.78 -15.29
CA THR A 24 -0.91 17.72 -14.39
C THR A 24 -0.24 16.61 -15.22
N GLU A 25 1.02 16.29 -14.93
CA GLU A 25 1.68 15.14 -15.56
C GLU A 25 1.04 13.82 -15.09
N VAL A 26 0.90 12.82 -15.93
CA VAL A 26 0.31 11.54 -15.55
C VAL A 26 1.12 10.43 -16.19
N ASP A 27 1.73 9.61 -15.34
CA ASP A 27 2.36 8.36 -15.77
C ASP A 27 1.28 7.41 -16.27
N THR A 28 1.41 7.01 -17.53
CA THR A 28 0.44 6.18 -18.23
C THR A 28 1.15 5.03 -18.90
N VAL A 29 0.60 3.84 -18.74
CA VAL A 29 1.03 2.64 -19.47
C VAL A 29 0.37 2.66 -20.84
N VAL A 30 1.17 2.59 -21.91
CA VAL A 30 0.69 2.51 -23.29
C VAL A 30 1.24 1.26 -23.98
N ALA A 31 0.59 0.80 -25.03
CA ALA A 31 1.10 -0.29 -25.85
C ALA A 31 2.43 0.11 -26.52
N ALA A 32 3.44 -0.76 -26.45
CA ALA A 32 4.74 -0.55 -27.08
C ALA A 32 4.68 -0.77 -28.60
N SER A 33 3.69 -1.53 -29.07
CA SER A 33 3.43 -1.83 -30.48
C SER A 33 1.92 -2.08 -30.69
N ALA A 34 1.51 -2.35 -31.93
CA ALA A 34 0.14 -2.80 -32.20
C ALA A 34 -0.10 -4.18 -31.58
N LEU A 35 -1.25 -4.36 -30.92
CA LEU A 35 -1.56 -5.58 -30.16
C LEU A 35 -2.94 -6.12 -30.57
N ASP A 36 -2.99 -7.43 -30.75
CA ASP A 36 -4.23 -8.15 -31.03
C ASP A 36 -5.05 -8.39 -29.75
N PRO A 37 -6.39 -8.50 -29.85
CA PRO A 37 -7.22 -8.89 -28.72
C PRO A 37 -6.76 -10.22 -28.10
N GLY A 38 -6.63 -10.23 -26.77
CA GLY A 38 -6.14 -11.39 -26.01
C GLY A 38 -4.63 -11.49 -25.87
N ALA A 39 -3.86 -10.59 -26.49
CA ALA A 39 -2.42 -10.50 -26.25
C ALA A 39 -2.11 -10.16 -24.79
N THR A 40 -1.09 -10.81 -24.22
CA THR A 40 -0.62 -10.50 -22.87
C THR A 40 0.10 -9.14 -22.87
N LEU A 41 -0.45 -8.15 -22.16
CA LEU A 41 0.16 -6.81 -22.06
C LEU A 41 1.31 -6.77 -21.05
N LEU A 42 1.05 -7.34 -19.88
CA LEU A 42 1.92 -7.29 -18.71
C LEU A 42 2.10 -8.70 -18.14
N ARG A 43 3.34 -9.05 -17.81
CA ARG A 43 3.67 -10.26 -17.07
C ARG A 43 4.57 -9.88 -15.91
N ILE A 44 4.04 -9.99 -14.70
CA ILE A 44 4.76 -9.68 -13.46
C ILE A 44 5.11 -11.00 -12.76
N PRO A 45 6.41 -11.34 -12.62
CA PRO A 45 6.84 -12.45 -11.78
C PRO A 45 6.34 -12.28 -10.35
N GLU A 46 5.91 -13.37 -9.71
CA GLU A 46 5.39 -13.35 -8.35
C GLU A 46 6.39 -12.73 -7.34
N ARG A 47 7.70 -12.86 -7.61
CA ARG A 47 8.73 -12.24 -6.77
C ARG A 47 8.74 -10.72 -6.72
N LEU A 48 8.09 -10.09 -7.69
CA LEU A 48 7.89 -8.64 -7.78
C LEU A 48 6.52 -8.21 -7.24
N VAL A 49 5.77 -9.12 -6.62
CA VAL A 49 4.50 -8.87 -5.96
C VAL A 49 4.68 -8.93 -4.45
N VAL A 50 4.21 -7.89 -3.75
CA VAL A 50 4.08 -7.91 -2.30
C VAL A 50 2.81 -8.69 -1.97
N THR A 51 2.95 -9.87 -1.40
CA THR A 51 1.82 -10.70 -0.96
C THR A 51 1.84 -10.89 0.53
N LEU A 52 0.66 -11.10 1.10
CA LEU A 52 0.49 -11.53 2.48
C LEU A 52 1.28 -12.80 2.77
N ASP A 53 1.23 -13.82 1.91
CA ASP A 53 1.98 -15.06 2.14
C ASP A 53 3.48 -14.84 2.31
N ARG A 54 4.08 -13.89 1.56
CA ARG A 54 5.50 -13.52 1.71
C ARG A 54 5.78 -12.79 2.99
N ILE A 55 4.82 -11.99 3.44
CA ILE A 55 4.86 -11.32 4.74
C ILE A 55 4.74 -12.36 5.86
N PHE A 56 3.88 -13.37 5.69
CA PHE A 56 3.54 -14.42 6.66
C PHE A 56 4.42 -15.69 6.59
N GLN A 57 5.47 -15.72 5.75
CA GLN A 57 6.52 -16.73 5.86
C GLN A 57 7.25 -16.69 7.22
N ASP A 58 6.95 -15.68 8.03
CA ASP A 58 7.24 -15.55 9.45
C ASP A 58 6.03 -16.00 10.29
N ALA A 59 6.16 -17.10 11.04
CA ALA A 59 5.09 -17.71 11.85
C ALA A 59 4.40 -16.73 12.82
N THR A 60 5.17 -15.73 13.22
CA THR A 60 4.81 -14.61 14.09
C THR A 60 3.68 -13.73 13.53
N LEU A 61 3.72 -13.43 12.24
CA LEU A 61 2.75 -12.57 11.58
C LEU A 61 1.46 -13.35 11.26
N ALA A 62 1.56 -14.66 11.03
CA ALA A 62 0.41 -15.53 10.80
C ALA A 62 -0.53 -15.58 12.02
N GLU A 63 0.02 -15.52 13.24
CA GLU A 63 -0.76 -15.45 14.48
C GLU A 63 -1.59 -14.16 14.60
N LEU A 64 -1.16 -13.07 13.98
CA LEU A 64 -1.87 -11.79 14.06
C LEU A 64 -3.15 -11.78 13.24
N LEU A 65 -3.11 -12.41 12.07
CA LEU A 65 -4.32 -12.63 11.28
C LEU A 65 -5.28 -13.56 12.01
N THR A 66 -4.80 -14.58 12.73
CA THR A 66 -5.69 -15.50 13.45
C THR A 66 -6.33 -14.85 14.68
N THR A 67 -5.72 -13.80 15.26
CA THR A 67 -6.39 -12.98 16.28
C THR A 67 -7.49 -12.06 15.73
N ASN A 68 -7.63 -11.92 14.40
CA ASN A 68 -8.56 -11.01 13.73
C ASN A 68 -8.49 -9.54 14.21
N LYS A 69 -7.38 -9.13 14.81
CA LYS A 69 -7.19 -7.77 15.33
C LYS A 69 -6.81 -6.76 14.25
N LEU A 70 -6.08 -7.22 13.24
CA LEU A 70 -5.64 -6.41 12.10
C LEU A 70 -6.23 -6.96 10.82
N SER A 71 -6.67 -6.06 9.94
CA SER A 71 -7.04 -6.44 8.58
C SER A 71 -5.81 -6.74 7.74
N GLU A 72 -5.99 -7.49 6.65
CA GLU A 72 -4.98 -7.70 5.61
C GLU A 72 -4.33 -6.39 5.13
N LEU A 73 -5.14 -5.33 5.02
CA LEU A 73 -4.69 -4.02 4.58
C LEU A 73 -3.83 -3.32 5.63
N ALA A 74 -4.14 -3.48 6.91
CA ALA A 74 -3.27 -3.01 7.99
C ALA A 74 -1.93 -3.76 7.99
N CYS A 75 -1.95 -5.09 7.82
CA CYS A 75 -0.73 -5.89 7.73
C CYS A 75 0.17 -5.42 6.56
N LEU A 76 -0.42 -5.22 5.37
CA LEU A 76 0.30 -4.69 4.20
C LEU A 76 0.82 -3.27 4.43
N ALA A 77 0.01 -2.40 5.06
CA ALA A 77 0.40 -1.02 5.35
C ALA A 77 1.60 -0.97 6.30
N LEU A 78 1.58 -1.76 7.38
CA LEU A 78 2.69 -1.89 8.32
C LEU A 78 3.95 -2.41 7.63
N TYR A 79 3.80 -3.47 6.82
CA TYR A 79 4.92 -4.04 6.09
C TYR A 79 5.59 -3.03 5.14
N LEU A 80 4.80 -2.30 4.34
CA LEU A 80 5.37 -1.28 3.44
C LEU A 80 6.00 -0.11 4.21
N ALA A 81 5.38 0.31 5.32
CA ALA A 81 5.92 1.38 6.14
C ALA A 81 7.25 0.97 6.81
N TYR A 82 7.35 -0.29 7.21
CA TYR A 82 8.58 -0.91 7.69
C TYR A 82 9.67 -0.97 6.60
N GLU A 83 9.36 -1.51 5.41
CA GLU A 83 10.30 -1.56 4.29
C GLU A 83 10.76 -0.15 3.86
N LYS A 84 9.89 0.85 3.99
CA LYS A 84 10.24 2.26 3.78
C LYS A 84 11.30 2.74 4.77
N LYS A 85 11.18 2.42 6.06
CA LYS A 85 12.16 2.80 7.10
C LYS A 85 13.54 2.20 6.83
N ARG A 86 13.60 0.97 6.29
CA ARG A 86 14.86 0.31 5.90
C ARG A 86 15.60 1.04 4.78
N GLY A 87 14.93 1.93 4.04
CA GLY A 87 15.56 2.70 2.97
C GLY A 87 16.24 1.80 1.95
N ALA A 88 17.46 2.14 1.54
CA ALA A 88 18.20 1.41 0.51
C ALA A 88 18.50 -0.08 0.84
N ALA A 89 18.37 -0.49 2.11
CA ALA A 89 18.54 -1.90 2.52
C ALA A 89 17.28 -2.75 2.25
N SER A 90 16.14 -2.13 1.92
CA SER A 90 14.91 -2.81 1.52
C SER A 90 14.99 -3.26 0.07
N PHE A 91 14.59 -4.50 -0.19
CA PHE A 91 14.38 -5.01 -1.55
C PHE A 91 13.35 -4.15 -2.31
N TRP A 92 12.30 -3.72 -1.62
CA TRP A 92 11.20 -2.93 -2.14
C TRP A 92 11.49 -1.42 -2.23
N HIS A 93 12.69 -0.97 -1.84
CA HIS A 93 13.02 0.45 -1.83
C HIS A 93 12.73 1.17 -3.16
N PRO A 94 13.10 0.63 -4.34
CA PRO A 94 12.78 1.31 -5.61
C PRO A 94 11.28 1.39 -5.89
N PHE A 95 10.52 0.36 -5.50
CA PHE A 95 9.06 0.34 -5.64
C PHE A 95 8.40 1.34 -4.69
N ILE A 96 8.79 1.37 -3.42
CA ILE A 96 8.25 2.29 -2.41
C ILE A 96 8.58 3.73 -2.77
N ARG A 97 9.82 4.00 -3.24
CA ARG A 97 10.22 5.33 -3.73
C ARG A 97 9.36 5.77 -4.90
N GLU A 98 9.00 4.85 -5.80
CA GLU A 98 8.14 5.16 -6.94
C GLU A 98 6.68 5.40 -6.50
N LEU A 99 6.16 4.61 -5.55
CA LEU A 99 4.87 4.88 -4.92
C LEU A 99 4.85 6.25 -4.25
N ASP A 100 5.90 6.60 -3.51
CA ASP A 100 6.05 7.91 -2.88
C ASP A 100 6.18 9.02 -3.93
N ARG A 101 6.81 8.78 -5.09
CA ARG A 101 6.89 9.75 -6.19
C ARG A 101 5.52 9.98 -6.84
N LEU A 102 4.78 8.91 -7.12
CA LEU A 102 3.42 8.98 -7.65
C LEU A 102 2.48 9.70 -6.68
N ARG A 103 2.69 9.51 -5.38
CA ARG A 103 1.96 10.19 -4.30
C ARG A 103 2.56 11.56 -3.95
N GLY A 104 3.78 11.85 -4.41
CA GLY A 104 4.66 12.96 -4.04
C GLY A 104 4.24 14.32 -4.58
N ARG A 105 2.99 14.45 -5.00
CA ARG A 105 2.31 15.74 -5.24
C ARG A 105 1.81 16.38 -3.96
N GLY A 106 2.51 16.16 -2.84
CA GLY A 106 2.16 16.67 -1.52
C GLY A 106 1.22 15.75 -0.72
N PRO A 107 0.73 16.21 0.45
CA PRO A 107 -0.13 15.45 1.37
C PRO A 107 -1.50 14.99 0.80
N GLN A 108 -1.77 15.20 -0.50
CA GLN A 108 -2.97 14.76 -1.23
C GLN A 108 -2.73 13.54 -2.16
N GLY A 109 -1.61 12.84 -1.99
CA GLY A 109 -1.16 11.78 -2.91
C GLY A 109 -2.08 10.56 -3.06
N ALA A 110 -2.99 10.32 -2.13
CA ALA A 110 -4.19 9.54 -2.42
C ALA A 110 -5.38 10.50 -2.37
N ARG A 111 -6.10 10.62 -3.49
CA ARG A 111 -7.38 11.37 -3.57
C ARG A 111 -8.51 10.60 -2.88
N SER A 112 -8.20 9.98 -1.75
CA SER A 112 -9.14 9.19 -0.98
C SER A 112 -9.79 10.10 0.07
N PRO A 113 -11.12 10.10 0.22
CA PRO A 113 -11.80 10.76 1.34
C PRO A 113 -11.33 10.24 2.70
N LEU A 114 -10.71 9.05 2.73
CA LEU A 114 -10.01 8.55 3.90
C LEU A 114 -8.81 9.41 4.30
N LEU A 115 -8.38 10.43 3.58
CA LEU A 115 -7.28 11.32 3.99
C LEU A 115 -7.73 12.76 4.25
N TRP A 116 -9.02 13.05 4.10
CA TRP A 116 -9.57 14.38 4.36
C TRP A 116 -9.77 14.61 5.86
N GLU A 117 -9.86 15.88 6.23
CA GLU A 117 -10.30 16.30 7.56
C GLU A 117 -11.79 15.95 7.75
N GLU A 118 -12.24 15.78 8.99
CA GLU A 118 -13.61 15.31 9.27
C GLU A 118 -14.66 16.29 8.72
N GLU A 119 -14.41 17.60 8.83
CA GLU A 119 -15.31 18.63 8.32
C GLU A 119 -15.47 18.54 6.79
N GLU A 120 -14.39 18.27 6.07
CA GLU A 120 -14.42 18.09 4.61
C GLU A 120 -15.21 16.84 4.21
N VAL A 121 -15.08 15.75 4.97
CA VAL A 121 -15.86 14.52 4.76
C VAL A 121 -17.35 14.81 4.97
N GLN A 122 -17.72 15.47 6.06
CA GLN A 122 -19.11 15.82 6.35
C GLN A 122 -19.71 16.74 5.29
N GLU A 123 -18.99 17.80 4.92
CA GLU A 123 -19.48 18.81 4.00
C GLU A 123 -19.60 18.27 2.57
N PHE A 124 -18.53 17.67 2.04
CA PHE A 124 -18.47 17.28 0.64
C PHE A 124 -19.20 15.98 0.33
N LEU A 125 -19.40 15.11 1.32
CA LEU A 125 -20.18 13.87 1.16
C LEU A 125 -21.57 13.96 1.79
N ALA A 126 -22.04 15.14 2.21
CA ALA A 126 -23.37 15.34 2.74
C ALA A 126 -24.46 14.78 1.80
N GLY A 127 -25.32 13.90 2.32
CA GLY A 127 -26.38 13.25 1.55
C GLY A 127 -25.93 12.12 0.61
N SER A 128 -24.62 11.85 0.53
CA SER A 128 -24.10 10.69 -0.20
C SER A 128 -24.17 9.43 0.65
N PRO A 129 -24.57 8.27 0.08
CA PRO A 129 -24.52 6.99 0.79
C PRO A 129 -23.08 6.53 1.12
N VAL A 130 -22.07 7.23 0.61
CA VAL A 130 -20.65 6.96 0.86
C VAL A 130 -20.18 7.57 2.18
N LEU A 131 -20.87 8.58 2.72
CA LEU A 131 -20.48 9.24 3.97
C LEU A 131 -20.34 8.24 5.13
N ASP A 132 -21.39 7.47 5.38
CA ASP A 132 -21.41 6.46 6.45
C ASP A 132 -20.32 5.39 6.24
N GLN A 133 -20.05 5.03 4.99
CA GLN A 133 -19.02 4.05 4.64
C GLN A 133 -17.62 4.58 4.95
N ILE A 134 -17.33 5.83 4.59
CA ILE A 134 -16.05 6.48 4.86
C ILE A 134 -15.85 6.64 6.37
N GLN A 135 -16.87 7.09 7.11
CA GLN A 135 -16.77 7.22 8.56
C GLN A 135 -16.59 5.87 9.25
N ALA A 136 -17.34 4.84 8.84
CA ALA A 136 -17.16 3.48 9.37
C ALA A 136 -15.75 2.95 9.09
N ARG A 137 -15.20 3.27 7.92
CA ARG A 137 -13.85 2.89 7.53
C ARG A 137 -12.78 3.60 8.36
N ILE A 138 -12.94 4.91 8.61
CA ILE A 138 -12.04 5.70 9.47
C ILE A 138 -12.03 5.11 10.89
N ARG A 139 -13.20 4.87 11.49
CA ARG A 139 -13.31 4.24 12.81
C ARG A 139 -12.67 2.85 12.86
N GLY A 140 -12.81 2.06 11.79
CA GLY A 140 -12.14 0.77 11.66
C GLY A 140 -10.61 0.88 11.67
N ILE A 141 -10.06 1.82 10.89
CA ILE A 141 -8.62 2.09 10.83
C ILE A 141 -8.09 2.54 12.19
N GLU A 142 -8.82 3.42 12.89
CA GLU A 142 -8.44 3.89 14.24
C GLU A 142 -8.45 2.75 15.27
N ARG A 143 -9.43 1.85 15.18
CA ARG A 143 -9.47 0.65 16.02
C ARG A 143 -8.29 -0.29 15.75
N GLU A 144 -7.99 -0.54 14.47
CA GLU A 144 -6.83 -1.37 14.08
C GLU A 144 -5.51 -0.73 14.56
N TYR A 145 -5.40 0.60 14.47
CA TYR A 145 -4.25 1.34 15.01
C TYR A 145 -4.09 1.15 16.52
N ALA A 146 -5.18 1.20 17.28
CA ALA A 146 -5.16 1.02 18.74
C ALA A 146 -4.72 -0.39 19.17
N GLU A 147 -4.88 -1.39 18.30
CA GLU A 147 -4.46 -2.77 18.57
C GLU A 147 -2.97 -3.03 18.27
N LEU A 148 -2.28 -2.11 17.57
CA LEU A 148 -0.91 -2.33 17.07
C LEU A 148 0.08 -2.74 18.16
N ASP A 149 0.06 -2.08 19.32
CA ASP A 149 1.01 -2.34 20.38
C ASP A 149 0.73 -3.67 21.08
N THR A 150 -0.55 -4.03 21.21
CA THR A 150 -0.96 -5.34 21.73
C THR A 150 -0.50 -6.45 20.80
N VAL A 151 -0.72 -6.26 19.51
CA VAL A 151 -0.32 -7.16 18.43
C VAL A 151 1.21 -7.30 18.38
N TRP A 152 1.95 -6.20 18.47
CA TRP A 152 3.41 -6.18 18.53
C TRP A 152 3.97 -6.99 19.70
N PHE A 153 3.37 -6.82 20.88
CA PHE A 153 3.76 -7.56 22.08
C PHE A 153 3.46 -9.05 21.97
N MET A 154 2.27 -9.41 21.49
CA MET A 154 1.86 -10.80 21.30
C MET A 154 2.74 -11.53 20.29
N SER A 155 3.18 -10.85 19.24
CA SER A 155 4.00 -11.44 18.20
C SER A 155 5.50 -11.43 18.52
N GLY A 156 5.98 -10.78 19.59
CA GLY A 156 7.42 -10.79 19.89
C GLY A 156 8.28 -10.13 18.80
N SER A 157 7.78 -9.01 18.24
CA SER A 157 8.21 -8.31 17.01
C SER A 157 7.36 -8.69 15.80
N LEU A 158 6.67 -7.71 15.19
CA LEU A 158 5.92 -7.94 13.94
C LEU A 158 6.84 -8.38 12.79
N PHE A 159 8.12 -8.04 12.85
CA PHE A 159 9.07 -8.37 11.80
C PHE A 159 10.28 -8.99 12.49
N SER A 160 10.57 -10.26 12.22
CA SER A 160 11.71 -11.02 12.78
C SER A 160 13.07 -10.30 12.76
N GLN A 161 13.21 -9.21 11.99
CA GLN A 161 14.42 -8.41 11.88
C GLN A 161 14.48 -7.17 12.80
N TYR A 162 13.41 -6.77 13.51
CA TYR A 162 13.40 -5.56 14.37
C TYR A 162 12.69 -5.75 15.73
N PRO A 163 13.35 -6.37 16.73
CA PRO A 163 12.70 -6.68 18.00
C PRO A 163 12.39 -5.51 18.94
N TYR A 164 12.74 -4.26 18.62
CA TYR A 164 12.99 -3.26 19.70
C TYR A 164 12.19 -1.96 19.67
N ASP A 165 11.54 -1.59 18.56
CA ASP A 165 10.81 -0.31 18.49
C ASP A 165 9.29 -0.54 18.35
N ILE A 166 8.49 0.01 19.26
CA ILE A 166 7.03 -0.13 19.26
C ILE A 166 6.45 0.54 17.99
N PRO A 167 5.48 -0.07 17.27
CA PRO A 167 4.93 0.50 16.04
C PRO A 167 4.31 1.88 16.24
N SER A 168 3.55 2.09 17.32
CA SER A 168 2.90 3.38 17.60
C SER A 168 3.89 4.52 17.85
N GLU A 169 5.10 4.22 18.34
CA GLU A 169 6.15 5.23 18.53
C GLU A 169 6.75 5.70 17.20
N GLN A 170 6.70 4.85 16.17
CA GLN A 170 7.25 5.13 14.85
C GLN A 170 6.20 5.61 13.85
N PHE A 171 4.98 5.11 13.99
CA PHE A 171 3.87 5.38 13.09
C PHE A 171 2.81 6.14 13.83
N THR A 172 2.71 7.44 13.58
CA THR A 172 1.56 8.21 14.06
C THR A 172 0.27 7.70 13.42
N PRO A 173 -0.92 7.93 14.03
CA PRO A 173 -2.20 7.57 13.42
C PRO A 173 -2.36 8.11 12.00
N LYS A 174 -1.85 9.33 11.76
CA LYS A 174 -1.86 9.98 10.44
C LYS A 174 -1.03 9.20 9.42
N ILE A 175 0.18 8.76 9.78
CA ILE A 175 1.04 7.98 8.89
C ILE A 175 0.42 6.61 8.61
N PHE A 176 -0.15 5.96 9.62
CA PHE A 176 -0.83 4.69 9.46
C PHE A 176 -2.03 4.80 8.50
N ARG A 177 -2.90 5.80 8.70
CA ARG A 177 -4.05 6.09 7.83
C ARG A 177 -3.62 6.39 6.39
N GLN A 178 -2.51 7.12 6.21
CA GLN A 178 -1.91 7.37 4.89
C GLN A 178 -1.44 6.09 4.21
N ALA A 179 -0.68 5.25 4.93
CA ALA A 179 -0.20 3.96 4.42
C ALA A 179 -1.36 3.00 4.07
N PHE A 180 -2.41 3.01 4.91
CA PHE A 180 -3.61 2.21 4.70
C PHE A 180 -4.35 2.63 3.42
N ALA A 181 -4.65 3.93 3.26
CA ALA A 181 -5.31 4.43 2.05
C ALA A 181 -4.47 4.18 0.79
N ALA A 182 -3.16 4.30 0.93
CA ALA A 182 -2.17 3.96 -0.08
C ALA A 182 -2.31 2.52 -0.55
N VAL A 183 -2.27 1.54 0.36
CA VAL A 183 -2.44 0.12 0.03
C VAL A 183 -3.82 -0.12 -0.58
N GLN A 184 -4.88 0.41 0.03
CA GLN A 184 -6.25 0.20 -0.44
C GLN A 184 -6.43 0.66 -1.90
N SER A 185 -5.70 1.69 -2.34
CA SER A 185 -5.79 2.18 -3.72
C SER A 185 -5.09 1.32 -4.78
N CYS A 186 -4.21 0.38 -4.38
CA CYS A 186 -3.40 -0.41 -5.32
C CYS A 186 -3.41 -1.91 -5.04
N VAL A 187 -4.09 -2.37 -3.99
CA VAL A 187 -4.22 -3.79 -3.67
C VAL A 187 -5.06 -4.50 -4.73
N VAL A 188 -4.68 -5.73 -5.05
CA VAL A 188 -5.44 -6.63 -5.91
C VAL A 188 -5.62 -7.95 -5.19
N HIS A 189 -6.80 -8.55 -5.30
CA HIS A 189 -7.04 -9.90 -4.84
C HIS A 189 -6.71 -10.87 -5.98
N LEU A 190 -5.68 -11.69 -5.79
CA LEU A 190 -5.31 -12.71 -6.76
C LEU A 190 -6.39 -13.81 -6.76
N GLN A 191 -6.96 -14.10 -7.93
CA GLN A 191 -7.85 -15.25 -8.09
C GLN A 191 -6.99 -16.51 -8.15
N VAL A 192 -7.19 -17.39 -7.18
CA VAL A 192 -6.56 -18.72 -7.10
C VAL A 192 -7.44 -19.74 -7.84
#